data_AF-A0A239NQU4-F1
#
_entry.id   AF-A0A239NQU4-F1
#
_cell.length_a   1.000
_cell.length_b   1.000
_cell.length_c   1.000
_cell.angle_alpha   90.00
_cell.angle_beta   90.00
_cell.angle_gamma   90.00
#
_symmetry.space_group_name_H-M   'P 1'
#
loop_
_entity.id
_entity.type
_entity.pdbx_description
1 polymer ?
#
loop_
_entity_poly.entity_id
_entity_poly.type
_entity_poly.pdbx_seq_one_letter_code
_entity_poly.pdbx_strand_id
1 'polypeptide(L)'
;RILINASILAFFFGPIYWFVLGLWKKNLVMLGIIFAVGILEGLFEILTGIEIPRALDNGIGMGFAACYAVITNYAYYLKQVKGQQGWNPFEGQRML
;
A
#
# COMPACT_ATOMS: atom_id res chain seq x y z
N ARG A 1 -19.90 5.32 14.56
CA ARG A 1 -19.61 6.04 13.30
C ARG A 1 -18.38 5.39 12.67
N ILE A 2 -18.49 4.85 11.46
CA ILE A 2 -17.32 4.38 10.70
C ILE A 2 -16.80 5.59 9.93
N LEU A 3 -15.61 6.08 10.27
CA LEU A 3 -14.92 7.12 9.50
C LEU A 3 -14.03 6.41 8.50
N ILE A 4 -14.49 6.27 7.25
CA ILE A 4 -13.66 5.74 6.17
C ILE A 4 -12.68 6.84 5.79
N ASN A 5 -11.45 6.75 6.30
CA ASN A 5 -10.40 7.72 6.01
C ASN A 5 -9.63 7.32 4.73
N ALA A 6 -10.35 7.19 3.60
CA ALA A 6 -9.78 6.75 2.33
C ALA A 6 -9.62 7.91 1.33
N SER A 7 -8.43 8.04 0.75
CA SER A 7 -8.13 9.00 -0.32
C SER A 7 -8.39 8.39 -1.69
N ILE A 8 -9.32 8.96 -2.45
CA ILE A 8 -9.66 8.52 -3.82
C ILE A 8 -8.45 8.66 -4.75
N LEU A 9 -7.71 9.76 -4.65
CA LEU A 9 -6.52 9.98 -5.48
C LEU A 9 -5.43 8.92 -5.23
N ALA A 10 -5.26 8.52 -3.97
CA ALA A 10 -4.30 7.48 -3.61
C ALA A 10 -4.74 6.07 -4.07
N PHE A 11 -6.04 5.84 -4.24
CA PHE A 11 -6.52 4.58 -4.81
C PHE A 11 -6.04 4.40 -6.25
N PHE A 12 -6.20 5.42 -7.10
CA PHE A 12 -5.83 5.33 -8.52
C PHE A 12 -4.34 5.59 -8.78
N PHE A 13 -3.72 6.48 -8.00
CA PHE A 13 -2.34 6.95 -8.25
C PHE A 13 -1.35 6.55 -7.14
N GLY A 14 -1.67 5.55 -6.31
CA GLY A 14 -0.99 5.19 -5.05
C GLY A 14 0.48 5.58 -4.94
N PRO A 15 1.41 4.88 -5.62
CA PRO A 15 2.84 5.16 -5.49
C PRO A 15 3.25 6.56 -5.96
N ILE A 16 2.68 7.04 -7.08
CA ILE A 16 3.00 8.36 -7.65
C ILE A 16 2.51 9.46 -6.70
N TYR A 17 1.30 9.30 -6.18
CA TYR A 17 0.69 10.26 -5.27
C TYR A 17 1.46 10.38 -3.96
N TRP A 18 1.94 9.26 -3.40
CA TRP A 18 2.78 9.30 -2.19
C TRP A 18 4.12 10.00 -2.40
N PHE A 19 4.72 9.91 -3.60
CA PHE A 19 5.90 10.72 -3.93
C PHE A 19 5.56 12.21 -3.99
N VAL A 20 4.44 12.59 -4.60
CA VAL A 20 3.98 13.99 -4.65
C VAL A 20 3.73 14.56 -3.25
N LEU A 21 3.12 13.78 -2.35
CA LEU A 21 2.94 14.16 -0.95
C LEU A 21 4.25 14.14 -0.13
N GLY A 22 5.35 13.65 -0.72
CA GLY A 22 6.65 13.50 -0.10
C GLY A 22 6.67 12.46 1.04
N LEU A 23 5.86 11.41 0.94
CA LEU A 23 5.81 10.26 1.85
C LEU A 23 6.81 9.15 1.43
N TRP A 24 7.97 9.56 0.90
CA TRP A 24 8.90 8.68 0.17
C TRP A 24 9.37 7.45 0.96
N LYS A 25 9.70 7.59 2.26
CA LYS A 25 10.14 6.46 3.12
C LYS A 25 9.09 5.36 3.21
N LYS A 26 7.84 5.74 3.56
CA LYS A 26 6.71 4.81 3.65
C LYS A 26 6.38 4.22 2.27
N ASN A 27 6.53 5.02 1.21
CA ASN A 27 6.30 4.57 -0.16
C ASN A 27 7.29 3.49 -0.60
N LEU A 28 8.58 3.65 -0.28
CA LEU A 28 9.60 2.64 -0.58
C LEU A 28 9.31 1.32 0.13
N VAL A 29 8.81 1.36 1.38
CA VAL A 29 8.40 0.15 2.10
C VAL A 29 7.18 -0.50 1.45
N MET A 30 6.17 0.28 1.08
CA MET A 30 4.99 -0.25 0.36
C MET A 30 5.38 -0.90 -0.97
N LEU A 31 6.25 -0.25 -1.75
CA LEU A 31 6.79 -0.83 -2.98
C LEU A 31 7.56 -2.13 -2.71
N GLY A 32 8.40 -2.16 -1.67
CA GLY A 32 9.10 -3.37 -1.25
C GLY A 32 8.16 -4.53 -0.91
N ILE A 33 7.04 -4.25 -0.23
CA ILE A 33 6.01 -5.26 0.08
C ILE A 33 5.35 -5.75 -1.22
N ILE A 34 4.99 -4.85 -2.15
CA ILE A 34 4.39 -5.23 -3.44
C ILE A 34 5.34 -6.12 -4.24
N PHE A 35 6.62 -5.74 -4.34
CA PHE A 35 7.63 -6.57 -4.99
C PHE A 35 7.80 -7.93 -4.31
N ALA A 36 7.83 -7.97 -2.98
CA ALA A 36 7.93 -9.23 -2.25
C ALA A 36 6.72 -10.15 -2.52
N VAL A 37 5.50 -9.60 -2.58
CA VAL A 37 4.30 -10.37 -2.92
C VAL A 37 4.37 -10.91 -4.34
N GLY A 38 4.76 -10.10 -5.33
CA GLY A 38 4.93 -10.58 -6.71
C GLY A 38 6.01 -11.66 -6.87
N ILE A 39 7.10 -11.58 -6.09
CA ILE A 39 8.11 -12.65 -6.04
C ILE A 39 7.51 -13.92 -5.45
N LEU A 40 6.72 -13.82 -4.37
CA LEU A 40 6.09 -14.98 -3.74
C LEU A 40 5.08 -15.65 -4.67
N GLU A 41 4.31 -14.88 -5.43
CA GLU A 41 3.41 -15.38 -6.47
C GLU A 41 4.18 -16.17 -7.54
N GLY A 42 5.24 -15.59 -8.11
CA GLY A 42 6.05 -16.27 -9.11
C GLY A 42 6.75 -17.53 -8.58
N LEU A 43 7.26 -17.48 -7.34
CA LEU A 43 7.84 -18.67 -6.69
C LEU A 43 6.79 -19.76 -6.47
N PHE A 44 5.56 -19.39 -6.09
CA PHE A 44 4.48 -20.34 -5.90
C PHE A 44 4.13 -21.07 -7.21
N GLU A 45 4.02 -20.36 -8.32
CA GLU A 45 3.77 -20.95 -9.64
C GLU A 45 4.89 -21.93 -10.04
N ILE A 46 6.15 -21.53 -9.87
CA ILE A 46 7.32 -22.36 -10.21
C ILE A 46 7.36 -23.65 -9.38
N LEU A 47 7.07 -23.56 -8.07
CA LEU A 47 7.18 -24.70 -7.14
C LEU A 47 6.01 -25.68 -7.25
N THR A 48 4.81 -25.19 -7.58
CA THR A 48 3.59 -26.01 -7.59
C THR A 48 3.13 -26.39 -8.99
N GLY A 49 3.57 -25.66 -10.02
CA GLY A 49 3.06 -25.78 -11.39
C GLY A 49 1.62 -25.28 -11.55
N ILE A 50 1.05 -24.64 -10.53
CA ILE A 50 -0.31 -24.08 -10.56
C ILE A 50 -0.21 -22.61 -10.98
N GLU A 51 -0.81 -22.27 -12.12
CA GLU A 51 -0.92 -20.88 -12.55
C GLU A 51 -1.87 -20.09 -11.65
N ILE A 52 -1.46 -18.90 -11.24
CA ILE A 52 -2.30 -18.00 -10.46
C ILE A 52 -3.37 -17.41 -11.38
N PRO A 53 -4.66 -17.54 -11.03
CA PRO A 53 -5.71 -16.94 -11.83
C PRO A 53 -5.53 -15.42 -11.89
N ARG A 54 -5.67 -14.83 -13.08
CA ARG A 54 -5.60 -13.36 -13.28
C ARG A 54 -6.54 -12.58 -12.35
N ALA A 55 -7.66 -13.18 -11.96
CA ALA A 55 -8.59 -12.56 -11.01
C ALA A 55 -7.98 -12.37 -9.61
N LEU A 56 -7.12 -13.30 -9.16
CA LEU A 56 -6.44 -13.22 -7.89
C LEU A 56 -5.35 -12.14 -7.92
N ASP A 57 -4.51 -12.15 -8.94
CA ASP A 57 -3.46 -11.14 -9.18
C ASP A 57 -4.06 -9.71 -9.22
N ASN A 58 -5.11 -9.52 -10.02
CA ASN A 58 -5.85 -8.25 -10.04
C ASN A 58 -6.46 -7.90 -8.67
N GLY A 59 -6.97 -8.89 -7.93
CA GLY A 59 -7.51 -8.71 -6.58
C GLY A 59 -6.44 -8.22 -5.59
N ILE A 60 -5.23 -8.74 -5.69
CA ILE A 60 -4.08 -8.34 -4.87
C ILE A 60 -3.66 -6.91 -5.23
N GLY A 61 -3.59 -6.58 -6.52
CA GLY A 61 -3.36 -5.20 -6.99
C GLY A 61 -4.41 -4.22 -6.47
N MET A 62 -5.70 -4.58 -6.54
CA MET A 62 -6.79 -3.78 -5.97
C MET A 62 -6.70 -3.66 -4.45
N GLY A 63 -6.26 -4.71 -3.75
CA GLY A 63 -5.99 -4.70 -2.32
C GLY A 63 -4.92 -3.67 -1.96
N PHE A 64 -3.81 -3.63 -2.69
CA PHE A 64 -2.77 -2.63 -2.50
C PHE A 64 -3.26 -1.20 -2.79
N ALA A 65 -4.04 -1.01 -3.86
CA ALA A 65 -4.68 0.28 -4.15
C ALA A 65 -5.57 0.75 -3.00
N ALA A 66 -6.35 -0.16 -2.41
CA ALA A 66 -7.16 0.12 -1.22
C ALA A 66 -6.30 0.45 0.00
N CYS A 67 -5.19 -0.26 0.23
CA CYS A 67 -4.24 0.06 1.29
C CYS A 67 -3.66 1.48 1.14
N TYR A 68 -3.21 1.86 -0.07
CA TYR A 68 -2.80 3.23 -0.34
C TYR A 68 -3.91 4.23 0.01
N ALA A 69 -5.14 3.97 -0.43
CA ALA A 69 -6.28 4.83 -0.16
C ALA A 69 -6.48 5.08 1.35
N VAL A 70 -6.53 4.02 2.16
CA VAL A 70 -6.83 4.10 3.61
C VAL A 70 -5.65 4.68 4.40
N ILE A 71 -4.41 4.44 3.97
CA ILE A 71 -3.22 4.87 4.73
C ILE A 71 -2.87 6.34 4.49
N THR A 72 -3.10 6.85 3.28
CA THR A 72 -2.62 8.16 2.82
C THR A 72 -2.96 9.31 3.78
N ASN A 73 -4.23 9.44 4.15
CA ASN A 73 -4.69 10.59 4.92
C ASN A 73 -4.03 10.67 6.29
N TYR A 74 -3.82 9.51 6.93
CA TYR A 74 -3.16 9.46 8.24
C TYR A 74 -1.65 9.64 8.12
N ALA A 75 -1.00 9.02 7.13
CA ALA A 75 0.42 9.20 6.87
C ALA A 75 0.76 10.67 6.56
N TYR A 76 -0.11 11.35 5.80
CA TYR A 76 0.00 12.77 5.53
C TYR A 76 -0.19 13.62 6.79
N TYR A 77 -1.16 13.29 7.64
CA TYR A 77 -1.36 13.95 8.93
C TYR A 77 -0.14 13.83 9.85
N LEU A 78 0.43 12.63 10.00
CA LEU A 78 1.65 12.42 10.80
C LEU A 78 2.81 13.31 10.31
N LYS A 79 2.98 13.39 8.98
CA LYS A 79 4.02 14.22 8.37
C LYS A 79 3.78 15.70 8.64
N GLN A 80 2.60 16.21 8.32
CA GLN A 80 2.31 17.66 8.36
C GLN A 80 2.17 18.20 9.78
N VAL A 81 1.47 17.46 10.66
CA VAL A 81 1.11 17.96 11.99
C VAL A 81 2.10 17.53 13.06
N LYS A 82 2.64 16.31 12.97
CA LYS A 82 3.57 15.78 13.97
C LYS A 82 5.04 15.83 13.54
N GLY A 83 5.33 16.20 12.29
CA GLY A 83 6.67 16.13 11.73
C GLY A 83 7.23 14.70 11.65
N GLN A 84 6.39 13.68 11.82
CA GLN A 84 6.80 12.28 11.89
C GLN A 84 6.80 11.67 10.50
N GLN A 85 8.00 11.39 9.99
CA GLN A 85 8.20 10.71 8.71
C GLN A 85 9.05 9.44 8.89
N GLY A 86 8.44 8.44 9.52
CA GLY A 86 9.02 7.11 9.74
C GLY A 86 8.96 6.20 8.51
N TRP A 87 9.53 5.00 8.66
CA TRP A 87 9.55 3.96 7.62
C TRP A 87 8.31 3.06 7.65
N ASN A 88 7.65 2.90 8.79
CA ASN A 88 6.47 2.05 8.91
C ASN A 88 5.25 2.70 8.20
N PRO A 89 4.74 2.17 7.08
CA PRO A 89 3.58 2.75 6.39
C PRO A 89 2.29 2.62 7.22
N PHE A 90 2.19 1.64 8.12
CA PHE A 90 1.00 1.37 8.94
C PHE A 90 0.99 2.13 10.28
N GLU A 91 1.93 3.06 10.48
CA GLU A 91 2.05 3.82 11.72
C GLU A 91 0.74 4.56 12.06
N GLY A 92 0.24 4.31 13.28
CA GLY A 92 -0.99 4.89 13.84
C GLY A 92 -2.29 4.52 13.12
N GLN A 93 -2.25 3.51 12.24
CA GLN A 93 -3.45 2.79 11.84
C GLN A 93 -4.00 2.03 13.05
N ARG A 94 -5.30 2.17 13.32
CA ARG A 94 -6.00 1.52 14.45
C ARG A 94 -6.59 0.15 14.08
N MET A 95 -6.34 -0.31 12.85
CA MET A 95 -6.92 -1.53 12.28
C MET A 95 -5.98 -2.74 12.31
N LEU A 96 -4.84 -2.65 13.02
CA LEU A 96 -3.94 -3.76 13.33
C LEU A 96 -3.56 -3.71 14.81
#